data_AF-A0A4R8RLX9-F1
#
_entry.id   AF-A0A4R8RLX9-F1
#
_cell.length_a   1.000
_cell.length_b   1.000
_cell.length_c   1.000
_cell.angle_alpha   90.00
_cell.angle_beta   90.00
_cell.angle_gamma   90.00
#
_symmetry.space_group_name_H-M   'P 1'
#
loop_
_entity.id
_entity.type
_entity.pdbx_description
1 polymer ?
#
loop_
_entity_poly.entity_id
_entity_poly.type
_entity_poly.pdbx_seq_one_letter_code
_entity_poly.pdbx_strand_id
1 'polypeptide(L)'
;MAHVPGLNPDFCNGLLLGVIGGFSLFAFFTLIIVTRSFRQNDIYDVDHWKLNVKVPFTTTWMNMGYWTTDNGSPVKDLEQACRNLLHEVLSEAGILRNSSSPKKLAILDLGIGCGDQSLELARVVSQGNWDEYRYVGLTLNRSQHRLAARQPFHQHGKSSHAHYSVDVFQADAARPQSWGADILAAVGALRSDAESEERWVLGLDSLYHFSPSRRPILTYAAAELDASFMAFDLVLGENVSFRQRIVVKLISCAMKCPVGAFVTEAVYRAQLKGAGYDDRQIRVRDVTDHVFSGLAAYIERQEQALKPFGLSVGKYKVAGRLFAWFAQSKVLRAVIVIAPRREKAT
;
A
#
# COMPACT_ATOMS: atom_id res chain seq x y z
N MET A 1 73.79 -13.64 -11.86
CA MET A 1 72.78 -13.99 -10.82
C MET A 1 72.20 -12.70 -10.29
N ALA A 2 70.89 -12.49 -10.45
CA ALA A 2 70.23 -11.24 -10.09
C ALA A 2 70.08 -11.12 -8.57
N HIS A 3 70.46 -9.96 -8.01
CA HIS A 3 70.27 -9.62 -6.61
C HIS A 3 68.77 -9.36 -6.37
N VAL A 4 68.11 -10.21 -5.58
CA VAL A 4 66.76 -9.93 -5.09
C VAL A 4 66.90 -8.93 -3.93
N PRO A 5 66.27 -7.75 -3.98
CA PRO A 5 66.30 -6.82 -2.86
C PRO A 5 65.52 -7.40 -1.69
N GLY A 6 66.17 -7.49 -0.52
CA GLY A 6 65.53 -7.91 0.72
C GLY A 6 64.47 -6.90 1.16
N LEU A 7 63.34 -7.39 1.67
CA LEU A 7 62.28 -6.54 2.23
C LEU A 7 62.83 -5.68 3.38
N ASN A 8 62.47 -4.38 3.37
CA ASN A 8 62.87 -3.42 4.39
C ASN A 8 62.31 -3.87 5.78
N PRO A 9 63.16 -4.01 6.81
CA PRO A 9 62.74 -4.37 8.17
C PRO A 9 61.62 -3.49 8.74
N ASP A 10 61.61 -2.20 8.42
CA ASP A 10 60.59 -1.25 8.88
C ASP A 10 59.23 -1.54 8.24
N PHE A 11 59.21 -2.02 6.99
CA PHE A 11 57.99 -2.45 6.32
C PHE A 11 57.45 -3.74 6.96
N CYS A 12 58.31 -4.71 7.27
CA CYS A 12 57.91 -5.94 7.95
C CYS A 12 57.35 -5.67 9.35
N ASN A 13 57.98 -4.76 10.11
CA ASN A 13 57.50 -4.36 11.44
C ASN A 13 56.16 -3.60 11.36
N GLY A 14 56.01 -2.69 10.39
CA GLY A 14 54.75 -1.99 10.13
C GLY A 14 53.61 -2.93 9.72
N LEU A 15 53.91 -3.93 8.87
CA LEU A 15 52.96 -4.97 8.47
C LEU A 15 52.53 -5.83 9.67
N LEU A 16 53.49 -6.26 10.49
CA LEU A 16 53.23 -7.08 11.68
C LEU A 16 52.38 -6.32 12.70
N LEU A 17 52.70 -5.05 12.99
CA LEU A 17 51.93 -4.18 13.87
C LEU A 17 50.52 -3.91 13.31
N GLY A 18 50.38 -3.74 12.00
CA GLY A 18 49.10 -3.58 11.33
C GLY A 18 48.22 -4.83 11.41
N VAL A 19 48.80 -6.02 11.23
CA VAL A 19 48.10 -7.31 11.34
C VAL A 19 47.68 -7.57 12.78
N ILE A 20 48.56 -7.35 13.76
CA ILE A 20 48.26 -7.54 15.19
C ILE A 20 47.19 -6.52 15.63
N GLY A 21 47.35 -5.24 15.30
CA GLY A 21 46.39 -4.19 15.63
C GLY A 21 45.01 -4.42 14.99
N GLY A 22 44.98 -4.85 13.72
CA GLY A 22 43.75 -5.22 13.01
C GLY A 22 43.04 -6.43 13.63
N PHE A 23 43.80 -7.47 14.00
CA PHE A 23 43.25 -8.64 14.70
C PHE A 23 42.73 -8.28 16.09
N SER A 24 43.45 -7.45 16.85
CA SER A 24 43.01 -7.01 18.17
C SER A 24 41.73 -6.17 18.09
N LEU A 25 41.60 -5.27 17.11
CA LEU A 25 40.38 -4.50 16.89
C LEU A 25 39.21 -5.42 16.50
N PHE A 26 39.43 -6.33 15.55
CA PHE A 26 38.42 -7.29 15.11
C PHE A 26 37.98 -8.23 16.26
N ALA A 27 38.92 -8.75 17.03
CA ALA A 27 38.66 -9.58 18.20
C ALA A 27 37.91 -8.79 19.27
N PHE A 28 38.25 -7.52 19.50
CA PHE A 28 37.55 -6.64 20.44
C PHE A 28 36.10 -6.36 20.01
N PHE A 29 35.86 -6.01 18.74
CA PHE A 29 34.52 -5.83 18.22
C PHE A 29 33.71 -7.13 18.22
N THR A 30 34.34 -8.25 17.86
CA THR A 30 33.70 -9.57 17.91
C THR A 30 33.36 -9.94 19.34
N LEU A 31 34.27 -9.71 20.30
CA LEU A 31 34.03 -9.95 21.73
C LEU A 31 32.93 -9.05 22.27
N ILE A 32 32.82 -7.79 21.86
CA ILE A 32 31.70 -6.90 22.22
C ILE A 32 30.37 -7.41 21.64
N ILE A 33 30.35 -7.85 20.38
CA ILE A 33 29.15 -8.38 19.73
C ILE A 33 28.72 -9.68 20.41
N VAL A 34 29.67 -10.59 20.62
CA VAL A 34 29.49 -11.88 21.31
C VAL A 34 29.01 -11.63 22.74
N THR A 35 29.70 -10.81 23.54
CA THR A 35 29.27 -10.53 24.93
C THR A 35 27.94 -9.79 25.00
N ARG A 36 27.60 -8.94 24.03
CA ARG A 36 26.24 -8.37 23.94
C ARG A 36 25.19 -9.43 23.61
N SER A 37 25.46 -10.33 22.67
CA SER A 37 24.56 -11.44 22.35
C SER A 37 24.42 -12.44 23.51
N PHE A 38 25.50 -12.73 24.24
CA PHE A 38 25.49 -13.67 25.35
C PHE A 38 25.00 -13.06 26.69
N ARG A 39 25.09 -11.74 26.88
CA ARG A 39 24.45 -11.05 28.03
C ARG A 39 22.93 -10.93 27.91
N GLN A 40 22.35 -11.22 26.74
CA GLN A 40 20.90 -11.19 26.52
C GLN A 40 20.20 -12.52 26.75
N ASN A 41 20.94 -13.64 26.89
CA ASN A 41 20.31 -14.95 27.07
C ASN A 41 20.09 -15.23 28.56
N ASP A 42 19.10 -14.56 29.14
CA ASP A 42 18.42 -15.12 30.30
C ASP A 42 17.69 -16.39 29.84
N ILE A 43 17.98 -17.54 30.45
CA ILE A 43 17.47 -18.85 29.99
C ILE A 43 15.93 -18.89 30.04
N TYR A 44 15.32 -17.96 30.79
CA TYR A 44 13.88 -17.76 30.94
C TYR A 44 13.40 -16.40 30.38
N ASP A 45 13.88 -16.00 29.21
CA ASP A 45 13.33 -14.84 28.50
C ASP A 45 11.86 -15.05 28.09
N VAL A 46 11.16 -13.97 27.74
CA VAL A 46 9.74 -13.96 27.35
C VAL A 46 9.46 -14.57 25.97
N ASP A 47 10.47 -15.22 25.38
CA ASP A 47 10.51 -15.75 24.02
C ASP A 47 9.45 -16.82 23.68
N HIS A 48 8.85 -17.42 24.71
CA HIS A 48 7.72 -18.35 24.61
C HIS A 48 6.44 -17.68 24.06
N TRP A 49 6.39 -16.36 23.92
CA TRP A 49 5.32 -15.65 23.20
C TRP A 49 5.12 -16.21 21.78
N LYS A 50 6.20 -16.68 21.13
CA LYS A 50 6.18 -17.25 19.76
C LYS A 50 5.27 -18.48 19.66
N LEU A 51 5.19 -19.29 20.73
CA LEU A 51 4.33 -20.48 20.79
C LEU A 51 2.85 -20.12 20.98
N ASN A 52 2.56 -18.88 21.40
CA ASN A 52 1.22 -18.39 21.67
C ASN A 52 0.65 -17.54 20.52
N VAL A 53 1.40 -17.37 19.42
CA VAL A 53 0.92 -16.70 18.21
C VAL A 53 -0.17 -17.56 17.56
N LYS A 54 -1.39 -17.01 17.47
CA LYS A 54 -2.52 -17.66 16.82
C LYS A 54 -2.47 -17.40 15.31
N VAL A 55 -2.50 -18.48 14.53
CA VAL A 55 -2.57 -18.45 13.06
C VAL A 55 -3.80 -19.21 12.53
N PRO A 56 -4.39 -18.81 11.40
CA PRO A 56 -4.04 -17.61 10.63
C PRO A 56 -4.33 -16.32 11.43
N PHE A 57 -3.59 -15.25 11.15
CA PHE A 57 -3.91 -13.94 11.72
C PHE A 57 -5.34 -13.55 11.32
N THR A 58 -6.04 -12.81 12.18
CA THR A 58 -7.41 -12.36 11.90
C THR A 58 -7.48 -11.47 10.67
N THR A 59 -6.43 -10.67 10.44
CA THR A 59 -6.25 -9.84 9.25
C THR A 59 -4.77 -9.68 8.95
N THR A 60 -4.46 -9.40 7.68
CA THR A 60 -3.14 -8.89 7.27
C THR A 60 -3.25 -7.55 6.56
N TRP A 61 -4.39 -6.87 6.72
CA TRP A 61 -4.70 -5.62 6.06
C TRP A 61 -3.76 -4.51 6.54
N MET A 62 -3.02 -3.94 5.59
CA MET A 62 -2.21 -2.77 5.81
C MET A 62 -2.43 -1.78 4.68
N ASN A 63 -3.05 -0.65 5.02
CA ASN A 63 -3.01 0.59 4.26
C ASN A 63 -2.79 1.75 5.26
N MET A 64 -2.84 3.00 4.81
CA MET A 64 -2.65 4.15 5.68
C MET A 64 -3.74 4.32 6.77
N GLY A 65 -4.95 3.80 6.54
CA GLY A 65 -6.11 3.86 7.42
C GLY A 65 -6.77 5.23 7.53
N TYR A 66 -8.06 5.23 7.86
CA TYR A 66 -8.84 6.41 8.23
C TYR A 66 -9.17 6.32 9.72
N TRP A 67 -8.49 7.14 10.52
CA TRP A 67 -8.34 6.98 11.96
C TRP A 67 -9.32 7.79 12.79
N THR A 68 -10.39 8.28 12.17
CA THR A 68 -11.49 8.95 12.86
C THR A 68 -12.80 8.28 12.50
N THR A 69 -13.69 8.14 13.47
CA THR A 69 -15.09 7.73 13.24
C THR A 69 -15.92 8.90 12.71
N ASP A 70 -17.16 8.64 12.32
CA ASP A 70 -18.11 9.64 11.81
C ASP A 70 -18.36 10.79 12.80
N ASN A 71 -18.29 10.51 14.11
CA ASN A 71 -18.40 11.53 15.16
C ASN A 71 -17.06 12.20 15.53
N GLY A 72 -16.00 11.96 14.76
CA GLY A 72 -14.67 12.54 14.96
C GLY A 72 -13.82 11.88 16.05
N SER A 73 -14.25 10.77 16.64
CA SER A 73 -13.49 10.07 17.68
C SER A 73 -12.31 9.28 17.10
N PRO A 74 -11.17 9.18 17.80
CA PRO A 74 -10.04 8.40 17.32
C PRO A 74 -10.32 6.89 17.25
N VAL A 75 -9.92 6.25 16.15
CA VAL A 75 -9.90 4.80 15.98
C VAL A 75 -8.62 4.24 16.62
N LYS A 76 -8.72 3.11 17.32
CA LYS A 76 -7.57 2.50 18.01
C LYS A 76 -7.01 1.28 17.29
N ASP A 77 -7.82 0.65 16.44
CA ASP A 77 -7.54 -0.60 15.76
C ASP A 77 -7.18 -0.38 14.29
N LEU A 78 -6.14 -1.07 13.80
CA LEU A 78 -5.64 -0.90 12.43
C LEU A 78 -6.60 -1.49 11.40
N GLU A 79 -7.20 -2.65 11.68
CA GLU A 79 -8.16 -3.27 10.76
C GLU A 79 -9.34 -2.34 10.53
N GLN A 80 -9.89 -1.78 11.61
CA GLN A 80 -10.98 -0.82 11.54
C GLN A 80 -10.57 0.45 10.78
N ALA A 81 -9.36 0.98 11.00
CA ALA A 81 -8.89 2.15 10.26
C ALA A 81 -8.73 1.83 8.76
N CYS A 82 -8.17 0.67 8.41
CA CYS A 82 -8.04 0.21 7.02
C CYS A 82 -9.41 0.07 6.34
N ARG A 83 -10.38 -0.51 7.04
CA ARG A 83 -11.77 -0.67 6.59
C ARG A 83 -12.45 0.68 6.39
N ASN A 84 -12.32 1.59 7.35
CA ASN A 84 -12.87 2.94 7.25
C ASN A 84 -12.33 3.66 6.01
N LEU A 85 -11.05 3.52 5.70
CA LEU A 85 -10.48 4.16 4.51
C LEU A 85 -11.10 3.65 3.21
N LEU A 86 -11.30 2.33 3.09
CA LEU A 86 -12.03 1.76 1.95
C LEU A 86 -13.45 2.33 1.89
N HIS A 87 -14.16 2.37 3.01
CA HIS A 87 -15.54 2.86 3.08
C HIS A 87 -15.64 4.34 2.69
N GLU A 88 -14.70 5.17 3.11
CA GLU A 88 -14.63 6.58 2.72
C GLU A 88 -14.44 6.76 1.21
N VAL A 89 -13.64 5.90 0.56
CA VAL A 89 -13.47 5.89 -0.90
C VAL A 89 -14.76 5.44 -1.59
N LEU A 90 -15.38 4.33 -1.14
CA LEU A 90 -16.62 3.80 -1.71
C LEU A 90 -17.81 4.77 -1.51
N SER A 91 -17.86 5.45 -0.38
CA SER A 91 -18.86 6.48 -0.07
C SER A 91 -18.73 7.68 -1.01
N GLU A 92 -17.51 8.18 -1.20
CA GLU A 92 -17.23 9.28 -2.13
C GLU A 92 -17.55 8.91 -3.58
N ALA A 93 -17.31 7.66 -3.96
CA ALA A 93 -17.71 7.08 -5.25
C ALA A 93 -19.24 6.89 -5.40
N GLY A 94 -19.99 6.90 -4.30
CA GLY A 94 -21.45 6.70 -4.29
C GLY A 94 -21.89 5.22 -4.26
N ILE A 95 -20.94 4.28 -4.12
CA ILE A 95 -21.21 2.83 -4.13
C ILE A 95 -22.00 2.39 -2.89
N LEU A 96 -21.81 3.07 -1.76
CA LEU A 96 -22.52 2.76 -0.51
C LEU A 96 -23.93 3.35 -0.44
N ARG A 97 -24.39 4.09 -1.45
CA ARG A 97 -25.72 4.71 -1.44
C ARG A 97 -26.78 3.67 -1.78
N ASN A 98 -27.84 3.59 -0.96
CA ASN A 98 -29.00 2.76 -1.26
C ASN A 98 -29.72 3.28 -2.51
N SER A 99 -29.68 2.51 -3.59
CA SER A 99 -30.48 2.74 -4.79
C SER A 99 -31.76 1.93 -4.73
N SER A 100 -32.87 2.55 -5.12
CA SER A 100 -34.16 1.87 -5.25
C SER A 100 -34.20 0.89 -6.42
N SER A 101 -33.34 1.09 -7.44
CA SER A 101 -33.20 0.17 -8.57
C SER A 101 -32.00 -0.76 -8.38
N PRO A 102 -32.12 -2.03 -8.81
CA PRO A 102 -30.98 -2.94 -8.81
C PRO A 102 -29.87 -2.45 -9.73
N LYS A 103 -28.63 -2.66 -9.30
CA LYS A 103 -27.43 -2.22 -10.03
C LYS A 103 -26.47 -3.38 -10.27
N LYS A 104 -25.64 -3.23 -11.29
CA LYS A 104 -24.52 -4.14 -11.58
C LYS A 104 -23.22 -3.44 -11.24
N LEU A 105 -22.31 -4.13 -10.55
CA LEU A 105 -21.02 -3.58 -10.15
C LEU A 105 -19.88 -4.40 -10.74
N ALA A 106 -18.98 -3.72 -11.45
CA ALA A 106 -17.75 -4.29 -11.97
C ALA A 106 -16.55 -3.50 -11.43
N ILE A 107 -15.60 -4.17 -10.76
CA ILE A 107 -14.43 -3.53 -10.15
C ILE A 107 -13.13 -4.20 -10.59
N LEU A 108 -12.19 -3.40 -11.09
CA LEU A 108 -10.78 -3.75 -11.20
C LEU A 108 -10.02 -3.10 -10.03
N ASP A 109 -9.52 -3.89 -9.10
CA ASP A 109 -8.76 -3.41 -7.94
C ASP A 109 -7.25 -3.60 -8.14
N LEU A 110 -6.52 -2.49 -7.98
CA LEU A 110 -5.11 -2.37 -8.28
C LEU A 110 -4.31 -2.35 -6.97
N GLY A 111 -3.65 -3.46 -6.66
CA GLY A 111 -2.82 -3.60 -5.47
C GLY A 111 -3.59 -4.13 -4.26
N ILE A 112 -4.27 -5.27 -4.43
CA ILE A 112 -5.16 -5.86 -3.41
C ILE A 112 -4.50 -6.35 -2.11
N GLY A 113 -3.17 -6.24 -2.01
CA GLY A 113 -2.40 -6.82 -0.92
C GLY A 113 -2.74 -8.29 -0.72
N CYS A 114 -3.01 -8.68 0.53
CA CYS A 114 -3.41 -10.04 0.90
C CYS A 114 -4.91 -10.33 0.72
N GLY A 115 -5.66 -9.43 0.07
CA GLY A 115 -7.07 -9.62 -0.26
C GLY A 115 -8.08 -9.19 0.82
N ASP A 116 -7.63 -8.63 1.94
CA ASP A 116 -8.52 -8.15 3.01
C ASP A 116 -9.53 -7.07 2.49
N GLN A 117 -9.05 -6.11 1.68
CA GLN A 117 -9.94 -5.11 1.06
C GLN A 117 -10.91 -5.72 0.04
N SER A 118 -10.45 -6.72 -0.72
CA SER A 118 -11.29 -7.47 -1.66
C SER A 118 -12.42 -8.19 -0.93
N LEU A 119 -12.11 -8.78 0.23
CA LEU A 119 -13.06 -9.51 1.07
C LEU A 119 -14.09 -8.55 1.68
N GLU A 120 -13.63 -7.41 2.19
CA GLU A 120 -14.51 -6.37 2.73
C GLU A 120 -15.45 -5.79 1.65
N LEU A 121 -14.94 -5.56 0.44
CA LEU A 121 -15.75 -5.12 -0.68
C LEU A 121 -16.82 -6.15 -1.07
N ALA A 122 -16.45 -7.44 -1.14
CA ALA A 122 -17.39 -8.53 -1.34
C ALA A 122 -18.48 -8.56 -0.25
N ARG A 123 -18.10 -8.33 1.02
CA ARG A 123 -19.03 -8.22 2.15
C ARG A 123 -19.99 -7.04 1.99
N VAL A 124 -19.49 -5.85 1.65
CA VAL A 124 -20.29 -4.64 1.41
C VAL A 124 -21.30 -4.88 0.29
N VAL A 125 -20.85 -5.43 -0.83
CA VAL A 125 -21.72 -5.74 -1.97
C VAL A 125 -22.79 -6.75 -1.59
N SER A 126 -22.42 -7.78 -0.83
CA SER A 126 -23.38 -8.76 -0.31
C SER A 126 -24.41 -8.15 0.63
N GLN A 127 -24.15 -7.01 1.25
CA GLN A 127 -25.11 -6.32 2.12
C GLN A 127 -25.93 -5.26 1.38
N GLY A 128 -25.46 -4.80 0.23
CA GLY A 128 -26.13 -3.83 -0.62
C GLY A 128 -27.19 -4.41 -1.55
N ASN A 129 -27.73 -3.53 -2.41
CA ASN A 129 -28.73 -3.84 -3.43
C ASN A 129 -28.08 -3.96 -4.82
N TRP A 130 -27.21 -4.97 -4.96
CA TRP A 130 -26.52 -5.30 -6.22
C TRP A 130 -27.02 -6.64 -6.76
N ASP A 131 -27.37 -6.70 -8.04
CA ASP A 131 -27.83 -7.92 -8.71
C ASP A 131 -26.67 -8.74 -9.27
N GLU A 132 -25.59 -8.06 -9.62
CA GLU A 132 -24.42 -8.64 -10.25
C GLU A 132 -23.15 -7.98 -9.68
N TYR A 133 -22.17 -8.81 -9.38
CA TYR A 133 -20.86 -8.37 -8.90
C TYR A 133 -19.75 -9.11 -9.63
N ARG A 134 -18.89 -8.35 -10.30
CA ARG A 134 -17.73 -8.87 -11.02
C ARG A 134 -16.50 -8.14 -10.52
N TYR A 135 -15.52 -8.89 -10.05
CA TYR A 135 -14.34 -8.33 -9.44
C TYR A 135 -13.07 -9.00 -9.97
N VAL A 136 -12.09 -8.17 -10.34
CA VAL A 136 -10.73 -8.61 -10.63
C VAL A 136 -9.76 -7.85 -9.74
N GLY A 137 -9.00 -8.57 -8.93
CA GLY A 137 -8.00 -8.02 -8.04
C GLY A 137 -6.58 -8.35 -8.50
N LEU A 138 -5.71 -7.35 -8.58
CA LEU A 138 -4.31 -7.54 -8.99
C LEU A 138 -3.35 -7.25 -7.83
N THR A 139 -2.32 -8.08 -7.66
CA THR A 139 -1.16 -7.76 -6.82
C THR A 139 0.13 -8.23 -7.48
N LEU A 140 1.19 -7.43 -7.39
CA LEU A 140 2.50 -7.80 -7.94
C LEU A 140 3.20 -8.85 -7.07
N ASN A 141 2.90 -8.87 -5.76
CA ASN A 141 3.62 -9.69 -4.80
C ASN A 141 3.05 -11.11 -4.73
N ARG A 142 3.88 -12.10 -5.08
CA ARG A 142 3.52 -13.53 -5.07
C ARG A 142 3.02 -14.05 -3.72
N SER A 143 3.61 -13.62 -2.61
CA SER A 143 3.20 -14.07 -1.28
C SER A 143 1.84 -13.50 -0.89
N GLN A 144 1.59 -12.23 -1.25
CA GLN A 144 0.30 -11.59 -1.06
C GLN A 144 -0.78 -12.25 -1.93
N HIS A 145 -0.49 -12.54 -3.21
CA HIS A 145 -1.41 -13.27 -4.10
C HIS A 145 -1.80 -14.63 -3.53
N ARG A 146 -0.84 -15.40 -2.99
CA ARG A 146 -1.12 -16.70 -2.35
C ARG A 146 -2.07 -16.60 -1.16
N LEU A 147 -2.01 -15.50 -0.39
CA LEU A 147 -2.93 -15.27 0.72
C LEU A 147 -4.30 -14.81 0.20
N ALA A 148 -4.31 -13.87 -0.75
CA ALA A 148 -5.53 -13.37 -1.38
C ALA A 148 -6.34 -14.50 -2.05
N ALA A 149 -5.68 -15.41 -2.76
CA ALA A 149 -6.33 -16.55 -3.43
C ALA A 149 -6.97 -17.57 -2.46
N ARG A 150 -6.68 -17.48 -1.16
CA ARG A 150 -7.27 -18.34 -0.12
C ARG A 150 -8.40 -17.66 0.65
N GLN A 151 -8.65 -16.37 0.38
CA GLN A 151 -9.73 -15.65 1.04
C GLN A 151 -11.09 -16.24 0.64
N PRO A 152 -12.06 -16.32 1.56
CA PRO A 152 -13.32 -17.02 1.34
C PRO A 152 -14.34 -16.16 0.57
N PHE A 153 -13.95 -15.57 -0.56
CA PHE A 153 -14.79 -14.62 -1.31
C PHE A 153 -16.17 -15.17 -1.67
N HIS A 154 -16.29 -16.47 -1.96
CA HIS A 154 -17.55 -17.12 -2.31
C HIS A 154 -18.58 -17.10 -1.18
N GLN A 155 -18.17 -16.97 0.09
CA GLN A 155 -19.10 -16.91 1.23
C GLN A 155 -20.00 -15.66 1.21
N HIS A 156 -19.60 -14.64 0.45
CA HIS A 156 -20.37 -13.40 0.29
C HIS A 156 -21.25 -13.38 -0.97
N GLY A 157 -21.17 -14.42 -1.82
CA GLY A 157 -22.10 -14.56 -2.94
C GLY A 157 -23.49 -14.95 -2.45
N LYS A 158 -24.48 -14.05 -2.55
CA LYS A 158 -25.90 -14.42 -2.39
C LYS A 158 -26.37 -15.26 -3.58
N SER A 159 -27.24 -16.23 -3.32
CA SER A 159 -27.95 -17.01 -4.36
C SER A 159 -28.83 -16.14 -5.27
N SER A 160 -29.19 -14.93 -4.84
CA SER A 160 -29.95 -13.96 -5.61
C SER A 160 -29.11 -13.17 -6.62
N HIS A 161 -27.77 -13.19 -6.51
CA HIS A 161 -26.96 -12.53 -7.53
C HIS A 161 -27.04 -13.35 -8.81
N ALA A 162 -27.49 -12.73 -9.89
CA ALA A 162 -27.55 -13.36 -11.21
C ALA A 162 -26.15 -13.80 -11.67
N HIS A 163 -25.11 -13.05 -11.25
CA HIS A 163 -23.72 -13.39 -11.51
C HIS A 163 -22.81 -12.80 -10.41
N TYR A 164 -22.00 -13.65 -9.77
CA TYR A 164 -21.02 -13.26 -8.75
C TYR A 164 -19.66 -13.88 -9.10
N SER A 165 -18.67 -13.05 -9.42
CA SER A 165 -17.30 -13.50 -9.73
C SER A 165 -16.26 -12.64 -9.02
N VAL A 166 -15.25 -13.30 -8.45
CA VAL A 166 -14.12 -12.67 -7.77
C VAL A 166 -12.86 -13.42 -8.16
N ASP A 167 -12.09 -12.81 -9.06
CA ASP A 167 -10.83 -13.36 -9.55
C ASP A 167 -9.65 -12.54 -9.02
N VAL A 168 -8.57 -13.21 -8.63
CA VAL A 168 -7.36 -12.55 -8.13
C VAL A 168 -6.11 -13.07 -8.83
N PHE A 169 -5.29 -12.16 -9.34
CA PHE A 169 -4.12 -12.49 -10.15
C PHE A 169 -2.83 -11.87 -9.60
N GLN A 170 -1.73 -12.58 -9.85
CA GLN A 170 -0.40 -12.01 -9.69
C GLN A 170 -0.02 -11.26 -10.98
N ALA A 171 -0.06 -9.93 -10.95
CA ALA A 171 0.23 -9.10 -12.13
C ALA A 171 0.78 -7.73 -11.76
N ASP A 172 1.54 -7.12 -12.68
CA ASP A 172 1.94 -5.71 -12.55
C ASP A 172 0.82 -4.80 -13.05
N ALA A 173 0.06 -4.24 -12.11
CA ALA A 173 -1.01 -3.29 -12.39
C ALA A 173 -0.52 -2.01 -13.09
N ALA A 174 0.77 -1.65 -12.98
CA ALA A 174 1.33 -0.48 -13.66
C ALA A 174 1.59 -0.71 -15.16
N ARG A 175 1.52 -1.97 -15.62
CA ARG A 175 1.87 -2.39 -16.97
C ARG A 175 0.81 -3.30 -17.60
N PRO A 176 -0.38 -2.78 -17.96
CA PRO A 176 -1.44 -3.56 -18.60
C PRO A 176 -1.00 -4.36 -19.83
N GLN A 177 -0.06 -3.81 -20.61
CA GLN A 177 0.53 -4.47 -21.78
C GLN A 177 1.35 -5.73 -21.47
N SER A 178 1.63 -6.01 -20.19
CA SER A 178 2.37 -7.20 -19.76
C SER A 178 1.47 -8.33 -19.26
N TRP A 179 0.15 -8.11 -19.22
CA TRP A 179 -0.80 -9.09 -18.73
C TRP A 179 -0.96 -10.27 -19.68
N GLY A 180 -1.11 -11.47 -19.11
CA GLY A 180 -1.39 -12.70 -19.84
C GLY A 180 -2.82 -12.73 -20.40
N ALA A 181 -3.09 -13.68 -21.30
CA ALA A 181 -4.39 -13.83 -21.95
C ALA A 181 -5.53 -14.11 -20.95
N ASP A 182 -5.25 -14.82 -19.87
CA ASP A 182 -6.17 -15.10 -18.77
C ASP A 182 -6.58 -13.83 -18.03
N ILE A 183 -5.61 -12.99 -17.67
CA ILE A 183 -5.86 -11.70 -17.01
C ILE A 183 -6.61 -10.77 -17.95
N LEU A 184 -6.20 -10.68 -19.22
CA LEU A 184 -6.89 -9.86 -20.22
C LEU A 184 -8.33 -10.31 -20.44
N ALA A 185 -8.60 -11.62 -20.45
CA ALA A 185 -9.95 -12.15 -20.55
C ALA A 185 -10.80 -11.80 -19.32
N ALA A 186 -10.27 -11.98 -18.11
CA ALA A 186 -10.97 -11.66 -16.86
C ALA A 186 -11.25 -10.15 -16.72
N VAL A 187 -10.26 -9.31 -17.03
CA VAL A 187 -10.40 -7.84 -17.01
C VAL A 187 -11.34 -7.38 -18.12
N GLY A 188 -11.24 -7.96 -19.32
CA GLY A 188 -12.17 -7.68 -20.43
C GLY A 188 -13.61 -8.06 -20.09
N ALA A 189 -13.81 -9.13 -19.33
CA ALA A 189 -15.15 -9.54 -18.87
C ALA A 189 -15.78 -8.52 -17.90
N LEU A 190 -15.02 -7.61 -17.27
CA LEU A 190 -15.59 -6.51 -16.49
C LEU A 190 -16.34 -5.49 -17.35
N ARG A 191 -16.16 -5.52 -18.68
CA ARG A 191 -16.93 -4.72 -19.61
C ARG A 191 -18.26 -5.41 -19.90
N SER A 192 -19.38 -4.77 -19.60
CA SER A 192 -20.68 -5.06 -20.22
C SER A 192 -21.22 -3.83 -20.97
N ASP A 193 -22.13 -4.08 -21.91
CA ASP A 193 -22.84 -3.02 -22.63
C ASP A 193 -24.14 -2.58 -21.90
N ALA A 194 -24.33 -3.01 -20.64
CA ALA A 194 -25.53 -2.66 -19.88
C ALA A 194 -25.47 -1.22 -19.34
N GLU A 195 -26.50 -0.43 -19.62
CA GLU A 195 -26.59 0.97 -19.18
C GLU A 195 -26.63 1.13 -17.65
N SER A 196 -27.11 0.12 -16.92
CA SER A 196 -27.21 0.10 -15.45
C SER A 196 -25.93 -0.34 -14.73
N GLU A 197 -24.83 -0.56 -15.45
CA GLU A 197 -23.57 -1.00 -14.86
C GLU A 197 -22.70 0.17 -14.37
N GLU A 198 -22.36 0.09 -13.08
CA GLU A 198 -21.28 0.86 -12.48
C GLU A 198 -19.96 0.10 -12.64
N ARG A 199 -19.02 0.71 -13.36
CA ARG A 199 -17.70 0.14 -13.61
C ARG A 199 -16.63 1.03 -13.02
N TRP A 200 -15.80 0.45 -12.16
CA TRP A 200 -14.80 1.18 -11.41
C TRP A 200 -13.42 0.53 -11.48
N VAL A 201 -12.40 1.37 -11.49
CA VAL A 201 -11.02 0.99 -11.16
C VAL A 201 -10.70 1.56 -9.79
N LEU A 202 -10.25 0.70 -8.86
CA LEU A 202 -9.90 1.05 -7.49
C LEU A 202 -8.38 1.03 -7.31
N GLY A 203 -7.81 2.09 -6.74
CA GLY A 203 -6.44 2.10 -6.23
C GLY A 203 -6.43 2.53 -4.76
N LEU A 204 -6.45 1.57 -3.83
CA LEU A 204 -6.41 1.87 -2.39
C LEU A 204 -4.96 1.81 -1.89
N ASP A 205 -4.33 2.98 -1.70
CA ASP A 205 -2.99 3.08 -1.09
C ASP A 205 -1.88 2.34 -1.87
N SER A 206 -1.97 2.34 -3.19
CA SER A 206 -1.11 1.50 -4.05
C SER A 206 -0.40 2.27 -5.18
N LEU A 207 -1.06 3.28 -5.76
CA LEU A 207 -0.66 3.88 -7.05
C LEU A 207 0.68 4.61 -7.02
N TYR A 208 1.07 5.18 -5.88
CA TYR A 208 2.39 5.82 -5.75
C TYR A 208 3.56 4.84 -5.77
N HIS A 209 3.31 3.53 -5.74
CA HIS A 209 4.31 2.48 -5.96
C HIS A 209 4.46 2.07 -7.44
N PHE A 210 3.64 2.57 -8.36
CA PHE A 210 3.53 2.04 -9.72
C PHE A 210 4.68 2.47 -10.63
N SER A 211 5.46 1.52 -11.13
CA SER A 211 6.68 1.78 -11.90
C SER A 211 6.56 1.38 -13.38
N PRO A 212 6.87 2.28 -14.33
CA PRO A 212 7.53 3.58 -14.14
C PRO A 212 6.58 4.72 -13.75
N SER A 213 5.27 4.55 -13.96
CA SER A 213 4.25 5.51 -13.53
C SER A 213 2.87 4.86 -13.47
N ARG A 214 1.90 5.55 -12.85
CA ARG A 214 0.47 5.17 -12.85
C ARG A 214 -0.26 5.46 -14.17
N ARG A 215 0.32 6.22 -15.09
CA ARG A 215 -0.37 6.71 -16.30
C ARG A 215 -0.88 5.60 -17.24
N PRO A 216 -0.14 4.49 -17.48
CA PRO A 216 -0.61 3.42 -18.36
C PRO A 216 -1.94 2.81 -17.88
N ILE A 217 -2.05 2.52 -16.59
CA ILE A 217 -3.28 1.94 -16.05
C ILE A 217 -4.45 2.93 -16.02
N LEU A 218 -4.19 4.23 -15.76
CA LEU A 218 -5.23 5.25 -15.88
C LEU A 218 -5.77 5.35 -17.31
N THR A 219 -4.87 5.28 -18.30
CA THR A 219 -5.24 5.31 -19.73
C THR A 219 -6.03 4.06 -20.11
N TYR A 220 -5.57 2.88 -19.68
CA TYR A 220 -6.28 1.62 -19.90
C TYR A 220 -7.68 1.63 -19.26
N ALA A 221 -7.79 2.13 -18.02
CA ALA A 221 -9.06 2.25 -17.31
C ALA A 221 -10.08 3.11 -18.06
N ALA A 222 -9.64 4.25 -18.59
CA ALA A 222 -10.51 5.15 -19.33
C ALA A 222 -10.81 4.65 -20.76
N ALA A 223 -9.78 4.24 -21.51
CA ALA A 223 -9.90 3.96 -22.94
C ALA A 223 -10.39 2.54 -23.25
N GLU A 224 -9.87 1.53 -22.55
CA GLU A 224 -10.18 0.12 -22.84
C GLU A 224 -11.35 -0.38 -22.00
N LEU A 225 -11.39 0.04 -20.72
CA LEU A 225 -12.44 -0.37 -19.80
C LEU A 225 -13.63 0.59 -19.74
N ASP A 226 -13.56 1.83 -20.22
CA ASP A 226 -14.64 2.82 -20.04
C ASP A 226 -15.15 2.86 -18.57
N ALA A 227 -14.20 2.90 -17.64
CA ALA A 227 -14.45 2.77 -16.21
C ALA A 227 -14.22 4.10 -15.48
N SER A 228 -15.08 4.38 -14.50
CA SER A 228 -14.82 5.39 -13.50
C SER A 228 -13.60 4.99 -12.67
N PHE A 229 -12.93 5.95 -12.05
CA PHE A 229 -11.75 5.73 -11.23
C PHE A 229 -11.97 6.26 -9.82
N MET A 230 -11.56 5.46 -8.84
CA MET A 230 -11.54 5.83 -7.43
C MET A 230 -10.24 5.41 -6.78
N ALA A 231 -9.69 6.25 -5.92
CA ALA A 231 -8.46 5.95 -5.22
C ALA A 231 -8.36 6.66 -3.88
N PHE A 232 -7.58 6.05 -3.00
CA PHE A 232 -6.85 6.77 -1.97
C PHE A 232 -5.38 6.86 -2.38
N ASP A 233 -4.78 8.03 -2.27
CA ASP A 233 -3.41 8.27 -2.71
C ASP A 233 -2.72 9.39 -1.92
N LEU A 234 -1.41 9.51 -2.13
CA LEU A 234 -0.57 10.54 -1.53
C LEU A 234 -0.14 11.55 -2.60
N VAL A 235 -0.41 12.82 -2.34
CA VAL A 235 -0.01 13.94 -3.22
C VAL A 235 0.95 14.87 -2.52
N LEU A 236 1.80 15.53 -3.29
CA LEU A 236 2.68 16.58 -2.80
C LEU A 236 1.85 17.82 -2.44
N GLY A 237 2.15 18.47 -1.32
CA GLY A 237 1.56 19.77 -1.00
C GLY A 237 1.91 20.84 -2.05
N GLU A 238 1.04 21.83 -2.23
CA GLU A 238 1.23 22.88 -3.24
C GLU A 238 2.42 23.79 -2.89
N ASN A 239 2.57 24.12 -1.60
CA ASN A 239 3.59 25.06 -1.10
C ASN A 239 4.80 24.37 -0.47
N VAL A 240 5.31 23.32 -1.11
CA VAL A 240 6.46 22.56 -0.59
C VAL A 240 7.79 23.21 -0.97
N SER A 241 8.59 23.57 0.04
CA SER A 241 9.92 24.17 -0.13
C SER A 241 10.89 23.23 -0.86
N PHE A 242 11.91 23.79 -1.50
CA PHE A 242 12.94 23.01 -2.21
C PHE A 242 13.60 21.94 -1.31
N ARG A 243 13.88 22.28 -0.04
CA ARG A 243 14.46 21.34 0.94
C ARG A 243 13.52 20.17 1.21
N GLN A 244 12.24 20.44 1.45
CA GLN A 244 11.23 19.39 1.65
C GLN A 244 11.07 18.52 0.40
N ARG A 245 11.15 19.08 -0.82
CA ARG A 245 11.13 18.28 -2.06
C ARG A 245 12.31 17.32 -2.14
N ILE A 246 13.51 17.75 -1.72
CA ILE A 246 14.67 16.84 -1.63
C ILE A 246 14.40 15.72 -0.63
N VAL A 247 13.87 16.05 0.56
CA VAL A 247 13.53 15.04 1.58
C VAL A 247 12.50 14.03 1.04
N VAL A 248 11.45 14.48 0.36
CA VAL A 248 10.45 13.59 -0.28
C VAL A 248 11.10 12.69 -1.34
N LYS A 249 12.06 13.19 -2.13
CA LYS A 249 12.80 12.34 -3.10
C LYS A 249 13.61 11.25 -2.40
N LEU A 250 14.28 11.58 -1.28
CA LEU A 250 15.04 10.61 -0.49
C LEU A 250 14.11 9.55 0.12
N ILE A 251 12.96 9.97 0.66
CA ILE A 251 11.92 9.06 1.17
C ILE A 251 11.40 8.16 0.07
N SER A 252 11.10 8.71 -1.11
CA SER A 252 10.62 7.94 -2.27
C SER A 252 11.62 6.84 -2.64
N CYS A 253 12.91 7.17 -2.68
CA CYS A 253 13.97 6.21 -2.93
C CYS A 253 14.02 5.10 -1.85
N ALA A 254 13.96 5.46 -0.57
CA ALA A 254 13.94 4.51 0.53
C ALA A 254 12.71 3.59 0.50
N MET A 255 11.55 4.11 0.09
CA MET A 255 10.30 3.37 -0.10
C MET A 255 10.24 2.61 -1.44
N LYS A 256 11.30 2.70 -2.27
CA LYS A 256 11.35 2.14 -3.63
C LYS A 256 10.19 2.61 -4.52
N CYS A 257 9.67 3.81 -4.25
CA CYS A 257 8.71 4.47 -5.13
C CYS A 257 9.46 5.07 -6.34
N PRO A 258 8.86 5.09 -7.53
CA PRO A 258 9.43 5.77 -8.69
C PRO A 258 9.75 7.24 -8.41
N VAL A 259 10.77 7.78 -9.06
CA VAL A 259 11.08 9.22 -9.00
C VAL A 259 9.89 10.00 -9.55
N GLY A 260 9.37 10.95 -8.75
CA GLY A 260 8.19 11.72 -9.12
C GLY A 260 6.87 10.98 -8.89
N ALA A 261 6.86 9.89 -8.10
CA ALA A 261 5.63 9.21 -7.70
C ALA A 261 4.65 10.16 -6.99
N PHE A 262 5.14 11.01 -6.08
CA PHE A 262 4.34 12.02 -5.40
C PHE A 262 4.28 13.30 -6.24
N VAL A 263 3.09 13.57 -6.79
CA VAL A 263 2.80 14.73 -7.63
C VAL A 263 1.82 15.65 -6.91
N THR A 264 1.74 16.93 -7.30
CA THR A 264 0.71 17.84 -6.76
C THR A 264 -0.69 17.44 -7.26
N GLU A 265 -1.73 17.99 -6.63
CA GLU A 265 -3.11 17.72 -7.04
C GLU A 265 -3.35 18.15 -8.50
N ALA A 266 -2.83 19.32 -8.89
CA ALA A 266 -2.94 19.82 -10.26
C ALA A 266 -2.33 18.85 -11.30
N VAL A 267 -1.16 18.27 -10.98
CA VAL A 267 -0.51 17.30 -11.86
C VAL A 267 -1.29 15.98 -11.89
N TYR A 268 -1.85 15.53 -10.76
CA TYR A 268 -2.71 14.35 -10.72
C TYR A 268 -3.94 14.53 -11.61
N ARG A 269 -4.65 15.65 -11.45
CA ARG A 269 -5.81 16.01 -12.29
C ARG A 269 -5.43 16.03 -13.77
N ALA A 270 -4.29 16.62 -14.12
CA ALA A 270 -3.78 16.61 -15.49
C ALA A 270 -3.49 15.19 -16.02
N GLN A 271 -3.00 14.27 -15.18
CA GLN A 271 -2.80 12.86 -15.58
C GLN A 271 -4.13 12.15 -15.86
N LEU A 272 -5.15 12.35 -15.02
CA LEU A 272 -6.49 11.80 -15.23
C LEU A 272 -7.15 12.39 -16.48
N LYS A 273 -7.10 13.72 -16.65
CA LYS A 273 -7.59 14.39 -17.86
C LYS A 273 -6.90 13.85 -19.11
N GLY A 274 -5.58 13.69 -19.06
CA GLY A 274 -4.79 13.14 -20.15
C GLY A 274 -5.09 11.67 -20.45
N ALA A 275 -5.61 10.91 -19.48
CA ALA A 275 -6.08 9.53 -19.68
C ALA A 275 -7.46 9.45 -20.34
N GLY A 276 -8.27 10.51 -20.27
CA GLY A 276 -9.60 10.57 -20.91
C GLY A 276 -10.73 11.00 -19.97
N TYR A 277 -10.48 11.21 -18.68
CA TYR A 277 -11.50 11.68 -17.73
C TYR A 277 -11.91 13.14 -18.00
N ASP A 278 -13.11 13.55 -17.55
CA ASP A 278 -13.53 14.96 -17.56
C ASP A 278 -13.01 15.70 -16.32
N ASP A 279 -12.13 16.67 -16.55
CA ASP A 279 -11.51 17.53 -15.54
C ASP A 279 -12.52 18.18 -14.58
N ARG A 280 -13.71 18.55 -15.10
CA ARG A 280 -14.78 19.19 -14.30
C ARG A 280 -15.45 18.24 -13.31
N GLN A 281 -15.39 16.94 -13.59
CA GLN A 281 -16.01 15.90 -12.75
C GLN A 281 -15.01 15.25 -11.78
N ILE A 282 -13.71 15.53 -11.92
CA ILE A 282 -12.69 15.01 -11.00
C ILE A 282 -12.88 15.68 -9.63
N ARG A 283 -13.06 14.85 -8.61
CA ARG A 283 -13.12 15.26 -7.21
C ARG A 283 -11.86 14.79 -6.49
N VAL A 284 -11.28 15.66 -5.69
CA VAL A 284 -10.16 15.34 -4.82
C VAL A 284 -10.52 15.86 -3.43
N ARG A 285 -10.68 14.96 -2.47
CA ARG A 285 -10.98 15.29 -1.07
C ARG A 285 -9.72 15.08 -0.24
N ASP A 286 -9.28 16.11 0.45
CA ASP A 286 -8.18 16.02 1.42
C ASP A 286 -8.68 15.33 2.69
N VAL A 287 -7.98 14.27 3.08
CA VAL A 287 -8.25 13.49 4.30
C VAL A 287 -7.02 13.42 5.21
N THR A 288 -6.03 14.27 5.00
CA THR A 288 -4.74 14.25 5.69
C THR A 288 -4.86 14.19 7.22
N ASP A 289 -5.79 14.97 7.78
CA ASP A 289 -6.00 15.08 9.23
C ASP A 289 -6.57 13.79 9.85
N HIS A 290 -7.18 12.94 9.04
CA HIS A 290 -7.77 11.67 9.44
C HIS A 290 -6.81 10.48 9.27
N VAL A 291 -5.61 10.70 8.71
CA VAL A 291 -4.72 9.60 8.29
C VAL A 291 -3.44 9.56 9.12
N PHE A 292 -2.54 10.53 8.91
CA PHE A 292 -1.15 10.38 9.33
C PHE A 292 -0.95 10.39 10.84
N SER A 293 -1.65 11.27 11.56
CA SER A 293 -1.55 11.39 13.02
C SER A 293 -2.04 10.11 13.72
N GLY A 294 -3.16 9.56 13.27
CA GLY A 294 -3.73 8.32 13.79
C GLY A 294 -2.83 7.12 13.57
N LEU A 295 -2.28 6.96 12.36
CA LEU A 295 -1.35 5.88 12.04
C LEU A 295 -0.06 5.98 12.85
N ALA A 296 0.52 7.18 12.97
CA ALA A 296 1.71 7.41 13.79
C ALA A 296 1.47 7.04 15.25
N ALA A 297 0.33 7.48 15.82
CA ALA A 297 -0.05 7.15 17.18
C ALA A 297 -0.29 5.65 17.38
N TYR A 298 -0.88 4.95 16.40
CA TYR A 298 -1.04 3.50 16.45
C TYR A 298 0.31 2.77 16.49
N ILE A 299 1.23 3.13 15.59
CA ILE A 299 2.57 2.53 15.54
C ILE A 299 3.30 2.75 16.86
N GLU A 300 3.21 3.95 17.44
CA GLU A 300 3.80 4.24 18.74
C GLU A 300 3.19 3.38 19.85
N ARG A 301 1.86 3.25 19.92
CA ARG A 301 1.20 2.37 20.89
C ARG A 301 1.62 0.91 20.73
N GLN A 302 1.74 0.42 19.48
CA GLN A 302 2.19 -0.94 19.22
C GLN A 302 3.65 -1.15 19.64
N GLU A 303 4.54 -0.20 19.38
CA GLU A 303 5.91 -0.25 19.88
C GLU A 303 5.96 -0.33 21.42
N GLN A 304 5.14 0.46 22.12
CA GLN A 304 5.07 0.40 23.58
C GLN A 304 4.49 -0.92 24.10
N ALA A 305 3.49 -1.47 23.42
CA ALA A 305 2.88 -2.76 23.77
C ALA A 305 3.83 -3.96 23.56
N LEU A 306 4.71 -3.87 22.56
CA LEU A 306 5.69 -4.90 22.23
C LEU A 306 6.96 -4.85 23.11
N LYS A 307 7.28 -3.68 23.66
CA LYS A 307 8.51 -3.45 24.45
C LYS A 307 8.68 -4.41 25.65
N PRO A 308 7.64 -4.75 26.45
CA PRO A 308 7.77 -5.73 27.53
C PRO A 308 8.15 -7.13 27.06
N PHE A 309 7.90 -7.45 25.79
CA PHE A 309 8.27 -8.74 25.17
C PHE A 309 9.67 -8.71 24.52
N GLY A 310 10.44 -7.63 24.71
CA GLY A 310 11.71 -7.44 24.00
C GLY A 310 11.56 -7.22 22.49
N LEU A 311 10.33 -6.98 22.01
CA LEU A 311 10.00 -6.82 20.60
C LEU A 311 9.92 -5.36 20.18
N SER A 312 10.05 -5.13 18.88
CA SER A 312 9.84 -3.82 18.26
C SER A 312 9.03 -3.96 16.98
N VAL A 313 8.27 -2.92 16.64
CA VAL A 313 7.64 -2.79 15.31
C VAL A 313 8.67 -2.56 14.19
N GLY A 314 9.96 -2.43 14.53
CA GLY A 314 11.07 -2.42 13.59
C GLY A 314 11.03 -1.23 12.64
N LYS A 315 11.07 -1.49 11.33
CA LYS A 315 11.01 -0.43 10.29
C LYS A 315 9.78 0.46 10.41
N TYR A 316 8.67 -0.06 10.94
CA TYR A 316 7.45 0.72 11.10
C TYR A 316 7.61 1.84 12.13
N LYS A 317 8.54 1.73 13.09
CA LYS A 317 8.84 2.82 14.04
C LYS A 317 9.36 4.06 13.32
N VAL A 318 10.21 3.85 12.32
CA VAL A 318 10.72 4.94 11.46
C VAL A 318 9.58 5.50 10.61
N ALA A 319 8.74 4.63 10.06
CA ALA A 319 7.55 5.05 9.32
C ALA A 319 6.59 5.90 10.19
N GLY A 320 6.35 5.52 11.46
CA GLY A 320 5.51 6.28 12.39
C GLY A 320 6.03 7.70 12.62
N ARG A 321 7.35 7.87 12.82
CA ARG A 321 7.97 9.21 12.92
C ARG A 321 7.81 10.00 11.63
N LEU A 322 7.93 9.34 10.49
CA LEU A 322 7.76 9.96 9.19
C LEU A 322 6.30 10.43 8.97
N PHE A 323 5.32 9.61 9.32
CA PHE A 323 3.90 9.98 9.26
C PHE A 323 3.58 11.13 10.22
N ALA A 324 4.13 11.14 11.43
CA ALA A 324 4.01 12.29 12.34
C ALA A 324 4.58 13.58 11.72
N TRP A 325 5.71 13.49 11.03
CA TRP A 325 6.27 14.63 10.29
C TRP A 325 5.39 15.05 9.11
N PHE A 326 4.80 14.13 8.36
CA PHE A 326 3.84 14.46 7.29
C PHE A 326 2.61 15.18 7.84
N ALA A 327 2.05 14.72 8.96
CA ALA A 327 0.94 15.36 9.64
C ALA A 327 1.23 16.83 10.00
N GLN A 328 2.43 17.11 10.51
CA GLN A 328 2.84 18.46 10.92
C GLN A 328 3.24 19.36 9.76
N SER A 329 4.00 18.83 8.80
CA SER A 329 4.60 19.62 7.72
C SER A 329 3.68 19.81 6.51
N LYS A 330 2.64 18.98 6.37
CA LYS A 330 1.73 18.93 5.21
C LYS A 330 2.46 18.80 3.87
N VAL A 331 3.69 18.25 3.91
CA VAL A 331 4.53 18.06 2.72
C VAL A 331 3.94 17.05 1.76
N LEU A 332 3.34 15.99 2.31
CA LEU A 332 2.45 15.08 1.62
C LEU A 332 1.05 15.28 2.20
N ARG A 333 0.05 15.14 1.35
CA ARG A 333 -1.36 15.15 1.69
C ARG A 333 -1.95 13.79 1.34
N ALA A 334 -2.80 13.28 2.21
CA ALA A 334 -3.56 12.07 1.96
C ALA A 334 -4.89 12.47 1.31
N VAL A 335 -5.20 11.93 0.15
CA VAL A 335 -6.38 12.35 -0.63
C VAL A 335 -7.20 11.17 -1.12
N ILE A 336 -8.50 11.38 -1.21
CA ILE A 336 -9.42 10.51 -1.94
C ILE A 336 -9.71 11.17 -3.29
N VAL A 337 -9.52 10.42 -4.37
CA VAL A 337 -9.67 10.90 -5.74
C VAL A 337 -10.78 10.12 -6.42
N ILE A 338 -11.78 10.82 -6.98
CA ILE A 338 -12.83 10.23 -7.80
C ILE A 338 -12.83 10.89 -9.17
N ALA A 339 -12.81 10.10 -10.23
CA ALA A 339 -12.96 10.55 -11.61
C ALA A 339 -14.01 9.68 -12.32
N PRO A 340 -15.26 10.15 -12.43
CA PRO A 340 -16.30 9.43 -13.16
C PRO A 340 -15.94 9.24 -14.63
N ARG A 341 -16.36 8.12 -15.24
CA ARG A 341 -16.31 7.95 -16.71
C ARG A 341 -17.13 9.05 -17.37
N ARG A 342 -16.76 9.44 -18.60
CA ARG A 342 -17.54 10.44 -19.34
C ARG A 342 -18.91 9.89 -19.68
N GLU A 343 -19.93 10.72 -19.54
CA GLU A 343 -21.23 10.44 -20.12
C GLU A 343 -21.08 10.40 -21.64
N LYS A 344 -21.60 9.36 -22.28
CA LYS A 344 -21.69 9.33 -23.74
C LYS A 344 -22.68 10.43 -24.13
N ALA A 345 -22.24 11.35 -24.99
CA ALA A 345 -23.16 12.32 -25.60
C ALA A 345 -24.26 11.50 -26.29
N THR A 346 -25.51 11.75 -25.88
CA THR A 346 -26.71 11.10 -26.41
C THR A 346 -27.02 11.60 -27.82
#